data_AF-A0A2V5U7W3-F1
#
_entry.id   AF-A0A2V5U7W3-F1
#
_cell.length_a   1.000
_cell.length_b   1.000
_cell.length_c   1.000
_cell.angle_alpha   90.00
_cell.angle_beta   90.00
_cell.angle_gamma   90.00
#
_symmetry.space_group_name_H-M   'P 1'
#
loop_
_entity.id
_entity.type
_entity.pdbx_description
1 polymer ?
#
loop_
_entity_poly.entity_id
_entity_poly.type
_entity_poly.pdbx_seq_one_letter_code
_entity_poly.pdbx_strand_id
1 'polypeptide(L)'
;MKSRDTRGRESLAQWDRRERESLAQYILRFPFSLEKITYQPQTKTVLYRSKMNPVLKKNFAVFPVLDWIATLTTHIPNKGEQLVRYYGYYSNVSRGKRKKEKPKEETEISEIDAPALSKELKKRWSYFIRQVYETDPLICAKCQGEMRIISFIDQPEVIKKILQHLSLWEESQAPPESEPPIQEITFDPSYSQLI
;
A
#
# COMPACT_ATOMS: atom_id res chain seq x y z
N MET A 1 -19.65 -17.66 -40.38
CA MET A 1 -19.93 -16.63 -39.36
C MET A 1 -19.92 -17.28 -37.99
N LYS A 2 -18.81 -17.23 -37.26
CA LYS A 2 -18.70 -17.76 -35.90
C LYS A 2 -18.75 -16.60 -34.90
N SER A 3 -19.74 -16.71 -34.02
CA SER A 3 -19.94 -16.00 -32.77
C SER A 3 -18.61 -15.59 -32.10
N ARG A 4 -18.42 -14.28 -31.86
CA ARG A 4 -17.37 -13.75 -30.99
C ARG A 4 -17.82 -13.93 -29.55
N ASP A 5 -17.06 -14.76 -28.83
CA ASP A 5 -17.20 -15.03 -27.40
C ASP A 5 -16.91 -13.75 -26.59
N THR A 6 -17.97 -13.10 -26.10
CA THR A 6 -17.90 -11.99 -25.15
C THR A 6 -17.82 -12.53 -23.73
N ARG A 7 -16.65 -13.05 -23.32
CA ARG A 7 -16.39 -13.42 -21.91
C ARG A 7 -15.09 -12.79 -21.43
N GLY A 8 -15.23 -11.73 -20.63
CA GLY A 8 -14.09 -11.03 -20.03
C GLY A 8 -14.40 -9.68 -19.39
N ARG A 9 -15.67 -9.31 -19.23
CA ARG A 9 -16.08 -8.19 -18.37
C ARG A 9 -17.26 -8.66 -17.53
N GLU A 10 -16.96 -9.49 -16.53
CA GLU A 10 -17.91 -9.69 -15.43
C GLU A 10 -18.11 -8.31 -14.80
N SER A 11 -19.33 -7.78 -14.90
CA SER A 11 -19.71 -6.60 -14.15
C SER A 11 -19.44 -6.88 -12.68
N LEU A 12 -18.64 -6.03 -12.03
CA LEU A 12 -18.50 -6.06 -10.57
C LEU A 12 -19.92 -6.03 -10.00
N ALA A 13 -20.36 -7.16 -9.44
CA ALA A 13 -21.69 -7.27 -8.87
C ALA A 13 -21.90 -6.10 -7.91
N GLN A 14 -23.06 -5.44 -8.00
CA GLN A 14 -23.44 -4.44 -7.00
C GLN A 14 -23.56 -5.17 -5.66
N TRP A 15 -22.52 -5.03 -4.83
CA TRP A 15 -22.46 -5.67 -3.51
C TRP A 15 -23.73 -5.35 -2.73
N ASP A 16 -24.37 -6.36 -2.16
CA ASP A 16 -25.54 -6.19 -1.30
C ASP A 16 -25.14 -5.47 0.00
N ARG A 17 -26.08 -4.82 0.69
CA ARG A 17 -25.82 -4.09 1.94
C ARG A 17 -25.12 -4.99 2.96
N ARG A 18 -25.56 -6.25 3.09
CA ARG A 18 -24.97 -7.23 4.02
C ARG A 18 -23.53 -7.58 3.67
N GLU A 19 -23.19 -7.67 2.38
CA GLU A 19 -21.83 -7.98 1.94
C GLU A 19 -20.88 -6.79 2.20
N ARG A 20 -21.36 -5.56 1.97
CA ARG A 20 -20.61 -4.34 2.31
C ARG A 20 -20.40 -4.20 3.81
N GLU A 21 -21.41 -4.52 4.62
CA GLU A 21 -21.30 -4.53 6.09
C GLU A 21 -20.30 -5.58 6.56
N SER A 22 -20.32 -6.79 6.01
CA SER A 22 -19.35 -7.84 6.33
C SER A 22 -17.93 -7.46 5.95
N LEU A 23 -17.73 -6.88 4.75
CA LEU A 23 -16.42 -6.37 4.31
C LEU A 23 -15.94 -5.21 5.19
N ALA A 24 -16.83 -4.26 5.52
CA ALA A 24 -16.50 -3.16 6.42
C ALA A 24 -16.14 -3.67 7.82
N GLN A 25 -16.88 -4.64 8.35
CA GLN A 25 -16.56 -5.30 9.62
C GLN A 25 -15.22 -6.02 9.56
N TYR A 26 -14.88 -6.65 8.42
CA TYR A 26 -13.59 -7.31 8.23
C TYR A 26 -12.43 -6.29 8.18
N ILE A 27 -12.59 -5.19 7.45
CA ILE A 27 -11.61 -4.10 7.36
C ILE A 27 -11.43 -3.40 8.71
N LEU A 28 -12.52 -3.16 9.43
CA LEU A 28 -12.53 -2.52 10.75
C LEU A 28 -12.21 -3.51 11.88
N ARG A 29 -12.03 -4.79 11.57
CA ARG A 29 -11.67 -5.79 12.58
C ARG A 29 -10.24 -5.51 13.02
N PHE A 30 -10.10 -4.93 14.21
CA PHE A 30 -8.80 -4.87 14.85
C PHE A 30 -8.22 -6.29 14.95
N PRO A 31 -6.94 -6.49 14.59
CA PRO A 31 -6.33 -7.83 14.53
C PRO A 31 -6.33 -8.54 15.89
N PHE A 32 -6.50 -7.79 16.98
CA PHE A 32 -6.63 -8.31 18.34
C PHE A 32 -7.73 -7.57 19.11
N SER A 33 -8.41 -8.28 20.02
CA SER A 33 -9.38 -7.67 20.93
C SER A 33 -8.65 -6.98 22.08
N LEU A 34 -8.97 -5.71 22.32
CA LEU A 34 -8.44 -4.96 23.47
C LEU A 34 -8.87 -5.56 24.80
N GLU A 35 -10.02 -6.23 24.87
CA GLU A 35 -10.53 -6.92 26.06
C GLU A 35 -9.59 -8.06 26.52
N LYS A 36 -8.75 -8.57 25.61
CA LYS A 36 -7.79 -9.64 25.89
C LYS A 36 -6.46 -9.13 26.45
N ILE A 37 -6.24 -7.81 26.47
CA ILE A 37 -4.97 -7.19 26.86
C ILE A 37 -5.16 -6.50 28.21
N THR A 38 -4.27 -6.77 29.15
CA THR A 38 -4.21 -6.05 30.43
C THR A 38 -2.79 -5.58 30.67
N TYR A 39 -2.62 -4.26 30.78
CA TYR A 39 -1.33 -3.66 31.09
C TYR A 39 -1.17 -3.49 32.61
N GLN A 40 -0.04 -3.96 33.15
CA GLN A 40 0.34 -3.79 34.55
C GLN A 40 1.45 -2.72 34.65
N PRO A 41 1.15 -1.50 35.14
CA PRO A 41 2.12 -0.41 35.16
C PRO A 41 3.32 -0.64 36.08
N GLN A 42 3.10 -1.32 37.21
CA GLN A 42 4.12 -1.53 38.24
C GLN A 42 5.28 -2.42 37.75
N THR A 43 4.96 -3.46 37.00
CA THR A 43 5.92 -4.43 36.48
C THR A 43 6.33 -4.15 35.04
N LYS A 44 5.70 -3.18 34.38
CA LYS A 44 5.86 -2.88 32.93
C LYS A 44 5.66 -4.13 32.06
N THR A 45 4.61 -4.89 32.38
CA THR A 45 4.25 -6.12 31.66
C THR A 45 2.85 -6.05 31.09
N VAL A 46 2.64 -6.74 29.98
CA VAL A 46 1.36 -6.94 29.31
C VAL A 46 0.93 -8.40 29.51
N LEU A 47 -0.26 -8.60 30.06
CA LEU A 47 -0.94 -9.90 30.09
C LEU A 47 -1.86 -9.98 28.87
N TYR A 48 -1.60 -10.94 28.00
CA TYR A 48 -2.45 -11.27 26.86
C TYR A 48 -3.21 -12.57 27.12
N ARG A 49 -4.53 -12.55 27.00
CA ARG A 49 -5.40 -13.73 27.15
C ARG A 49 -5.82 -14.27 25.79
N SER A 50 -5.38 -15.48 25.46
CA SER A 50 -5.71 -16.15 24.20
C SER A 50 -6.65 -17.34 24.42
N LYS A 51 -6.98 -18.06 23.34
CA LYS A 51 -7.66 -19.35 23.48
C LYS A 51 -6.68 -20.38 24.02
N MET A 52 -7.18 -21.45 24.62
CA MET A 52 -6.33 -22.55 25.09
C MET A 52 -5.45 -23.05 23.95
N ASN A 53 -4.14 -22.89 24.09
CA ASN A 53 -3.18 -23.47 23.16
C ASN A 53 -3.03 -24.97 23.50
N PRO A 54 -3.34 -25.89 22.57
CA PRO A 54 -3.31 -27.33 22.84
C PRO A 54 -1.90 -27.88 23.09
N VAL A 55 -0.86 -27.22 22.56
CA VAL A 55 0.55 -27.61 22.71
C VAL A 55 1.11 -27.13 24.03
N LEU A 56 0.98 -25.82 24.31
CA LEU A 56 1.53 -25.18 25.51
C LEU A 56 0.64 -25.36 26.74
N LYS A 57 -0.59 -25.83 26.57
CA LYS A 57 -1.63 -25.99 27.61
C LYS A 57 -1.84 -24.73 28.46
N LYS A 58 -1.69 -23.56 27.81
CA LYS A 58 -1.86 -22.23 28.41
C LYS A 58 -2.86 -21.43 27.60
N ASN A 59 -3.57 -20.54 28.27
CA ASN A 59 -4.56 -19.61 27.69
C ASN A 59 -4.16 -18.14 27.92
N PHE A 60 -2.97 -17.89 28.43
CA PHE A 60 -2.44 -16.54 28.60
C PHE A 60 -0.93 -16.53 28.44
N ALA A 61 -0.42 -15.35 28.12
CA ALA A 61 1.00 -15.05 28.01
C ALA A 61 1.29 -13.70 28.68
N VAL A 62 2.44 -13.60 29.33
CA VAL A 62 2.92 -12.36 29.96
C VAL A 62 4.17 -11.92 29.23
N PHE A 63 4.20 -10.68 28.81
CA PHE A 63 5.28 -10.09 28.05
C PHE A 63 5.78 -8.82 28.76
N PRO A 64 7.08 -8.53 28.75
CA PRO A 64 7.55 -7.15 28.88
C PRO A 64 6.89 -6.27 27.81
N VAL A 65 6.61 -5.01 28.13
CA VAL A 65 5.90 -4.10 27.19
C VAL A 65 6.60 -3.96 25.84
N LEU A 66 7.94 -3.85 25.84
CA LEU A 66 8.70 -3.69 24.61
C LEU A 66 8.65 -4.94 23.75
N ASP A 67 8.76 -6.12 24.37
CA ASP A 67 8.67 -7.41 23.67
C ASP A 67 7.27 -7.65 23.12
N TRP A 68 6.23 -7.22 23.84
CA TRP A 68 4.86 -7.25 23.33
C TRP A 68 4.71 -6.41 22.07
N ILE A 69 5.22 -5.17 22.06
CA ILE A 69 5.18 -4.30 20.89
C ILE A 69 5.99 -4.90 19.74
N ALA A 70 7.20 -5.40 20.01
CA ALA A 70 8.04 -6.05 19.02
C ALA A 70 7.32 -7.26 18.40
N THR A 71 6.69 -8.10 19.22
CA THR A 71 5.94 -9.26 18.74
C THR A 71 4.76 -8.82 17.86
N LEU A 72 4.05 -7.75 18.23
CA LEU A 72 2.98 -7.20 17.39
C LEU A 72 3.50 -6.67 16.05
N THR A 73 4.64 -5.96 16.06
CA THR A 73 5.21 -5.40 14.83
C THR A 73 5.79 -6.45 13.90
N THR A 74 6.14 -7.65 14.38
CA THR A 74 6.56 -8.76 13.48
C THR A 74 5.48 -9.20 12.49
N HIS A 75 4.21 -8.96 12.80
CA HIS A 75 3.11 -9.25 11.87
C HIS A 75 2.94 -8.19 10.78
N ILE A 76 3.63 -7.05 10.91
CA ILE A 76 3.61 -6.01 9.89
C ILE A 76 4.62 -6.41 8.80
N PRO A 77 4.19 -6.60 7.55
CA PRO A 77 5.07 -7.00 6.47
C PRO A 77 6.12 -5.92 6.18
N ASN A 78 7.29 -6.34 5.70
CA ASN A 78 8.33 -5.40 5.30
C ASN A 78 7.90 -4.61 4.05
N LYS A 79 8.50 -3.43 3.85
CA LYS A 79 8.24 -2.60 2.67
C LYS A 79 8.58 -3.39 1.40
N GLY A 80 7.60 -3.51 0.50
CA GLY A 80 7.76 -4.23 -0.77
C GLY A 80 7.57 -5.74 -0.67
N GLU A 81 7.25 -6.28 0.51
CA GLU A 81 6.96 -7.70 0.66
C GLU A 81 5.64 -8.07 0.00
N GLN A 82 5.66 -9.13 -0.83
CA GLN A 82 4.48 -9.60 -1.54
C GLN A 82 3.54 -10.36 -0.60
N LEU A 83 2.49 -9.67 -0.12
CA LEU A 83 1.46 -10.24 0.76
C LEU A 83 0.59 -11.31 0.09
N VAL A 84 0.40 -11.23 -1.24
CA VAL A 84 -0.46 -12.15 -1.99
C VAL A 84 0.40 -13.10 -2.81
N ARG A 85 0.49 -14.36 -2.37
CA ARG A 85 1.20 -15.42 -3.09
C ARG A 85 0.21 -16.18 -3.99
N TYR A 86 0.37 -16.04 -5.30
CA TYR A 86 -0.44 -16.79 -6.26
C TYR A 86 0.20 -18.15 -6.57
N TYR A 87 -0.57 -19.22 -6.44
CA TYR A 87 -0.11 -20.60 -6.70
C TYR A 87 -0.80 -21.22 -7.92
N GLY A 88 -0.22 -22.33 -8.40
CA GLY A 88 -0.77 -23.14 -9.47
C GLY A 88 -1.07 -22.33 -10.73
N TYR A 89 -2.32 -22.36 -11.17
CA TYR A 89 -2.79 -21.68 -12.38
C TYR A 89 -2.65 -20.15 -12.32
N TYR A 90 -2.72 -19.54 -11.15
CA TYR A 90 -2.61 -18.07 -11.00
C TYR A 90 -1.17 -17.60 -10.73
N SER A 91 -0.22 -18.51 -10.53
CA SER A 91 1.18 -18.15 -10.28
C SER A 91 1.79 -17.34 -11.43
N ASN A 92 2.74 -16.47 -11.11
CA ASN A 92 3.47 -15.66 -12.10
C ASN A 92 4.15 -16.54 -13.15
N VAL A 93 4.67 -17.71 -12.76
CA VAL A 93 5.29 -18.67 -13.67
C VAL A 93 4.26 -19.24 -14.66
N SER A 94 3.12 -19.72 -14.18
CA SER A 94 2.04 -20.26 -15.04
C SER A 94 1.45 -19.19 -15.97
N ARG A 95 1.32 -17.94 -15.50
CA ARG A 95 0.93 -16.79 -16.33
C ARG A 95 1.97 -16.47 -17.40
N GLY A 96 3.25 -16.48 -17.03
CA GLY A 96 4.37 -16.24 -17.94
C GLY A 96 4.45 -17.29 -19.06
N LYS A 97 4.30 -18.59 -18.73
CA LYS A 97 4.31 -19.67 -19.73
C LYS A 97 3.19 -19.52 -20.77
N ARG A 98 1.95 -19.29 -20.32
CA ARG A 98 0.82 -19.04 -21.23
C ARG A 98 0.99 -17.79 -22.09
N LYS A 99 1.63 -16.74 -21.54
CA LYS A 99 1.95 -15.53 -22.31
C LYS A 99 2.99 -15.79 -23.41
N LYS A 100 3.88 -16.77 -23.23
CA LYS A 100 4.84 -17.21 -24.26
C LYS A 100 4.25 -18.19 -25.27
N GLU A 101 3.34 -19.06 -24.82
CA GLU A 101 2.67 -20.07 -25.66
C GLU A 101 1.57 -19.49 -26.54
N LYS A 102 0.90 -18.43 -26.08
CA LYS A 102 0.09 -17.62 -26.99
C LYS A 102 1.04 -16.96 -27.99
N PRO A 103 0.81 -17.10 -29.31
CA PRO A 103 1.49 -16.28 -30.29
C PRO A 103 1.34 -14.82 -29.86
N LYS A 104 2.34 -13.98 -30.14
CA LYS A 104 2.09 -12.55 -30.22
C LYS A 104 1.01 -12.35 -31.28
N GLU A 105 -0.26 -12.43 -30.90
CA GLU A 105 -1.18 -11.44 -31.40
C GLU A 105 -0.50 -10.15 -31.01
N GLU A 106 0.07 -9.48 -32.01
CA GLU A 106 0.15 -8.03 -32.03
C GLU A 106 -1.28 -7.58 -31.73
N THR A 107 -1.62 -7.56 -30.44
CA THR A 107 -2.32 -6.41 -29.92
C THR A 107 -1.35 -5.31 -30.27
N GLU A 108 -1.55 -4.72 -31.46
CA GLU A 108 -1.43 -3.30 -31.60
C GLU A 108 -1.92 -2.77 -30.27
N ILE A 109 -0.97 -2.42 -29.41
CA ILE A 109 -1.19 -1.31 -28.53
C ILE A 109 -1.37 -0.24 -29.58
N SER A 110 -2.62 -0.04 -30.02
CA SER A 110 -2.99 1.27 -30.46
C SER A 110 -2.45 2.13 -29.33
N GLU A 111 -1.47 2.94 -29.65
CA GLU A 111 -1.29 4.19 -28.96
C GLU A 111 -2.70 4.78 -29.02
N ILE A 112 -3.48 4.49 -27.99
CA ILE A 112 -4.65 5.27 -27.67
C ILE A 112 -3.95 6.58 -27.39
N ASP A 113 -3.88 7.45 -28.41
CA ASP A 113 -3.53 8.84 -28.25
C ASP A 113 -4.21 9.23 -26.96
N ALA A 114 -3.39 9.48 -25.92
CA ALA A 114 -3.91 9.68 -24.59
C ALA A 114 -5.01 10.73 -24.75
N PRO A 115 -6.29 10.37 -24.50
CA PRO A 115 -7.41 11.19 -24.94
C PRO A 115 -7.15 12.57 -24.40
N ALA A 116 -7.06 13.57 -25.29
CA ALA A 116 -6.56 14.90 -24.99
C ALA A 116 -6.99 15.29 -23.57
N LEU A 117 -6.02 15.25 -22.63
CA LEU A 117 -6.27 15.25 -21.19
C LEU A 117 -7.43 16.17 -20.87
N SER A 118 -8.61 15.59 -20.61
CA SER A 118 -9.83 16.39 -20.48
C SER A 118 -9.60 17.43 -19.38
N LYS A 119 -10.24 18.60 -19.49
CA LYS A 119 -10.17 19.62 -18.44
C LYS A 119 -10.54 19.04 -17.05
N GLU A 120 -11.26 17.92 -17.00
CA GLU A 120 -11.59 17.20 -15.77
C GLU A 120 -10.40 16.42 -15.18
N LEU A 121 -9.52 15.81 -16.00
CA LEU A 121 -8.31 15.14 -15.50
C LEU A 121 -7.29 16.13 -14.92
N LYS A 122 -7.20 17.34 -15.49
CA LYS A 122 -6.39 18.46 -14.93
C LYS A 122 -6.88 18.91 -13.55
N LYS A 123 -8.11 18.59 -13.15
CA LYS A 123 -8.62 18.86 -11.80
C LYS A 123 -8.30 17.74 -10.80
N ARG A 124 -7.94 16.53 -11.26
CA ARG A 124 -7.70 15.39 -10.36
C ARG A 124 -6.37 15.50 -9.62
N TRP A 125 -5.29 15.94 -10.26
CA TRP A 125 -4.00 16.10 -9.57
C TRP A 125 -4.07 17.18 -8.49
N SER A 126 -4.66 18.35 -8.79
CA SER A 126 -4.78 19.45 -7.83
C SER A 126 -5.73 19.09 -6.69
N TYR A 127 -6.81 18.36 -6.99
CA TYR A 127 -7.69 17.78 -5.99
C TYR A 127 -6.96 16.83 -5.05
N PHE A 128 -6.13 15.91 -5.58
CA PHE A 128 -5.37 14.98 -4.74
C PHE A 128 -4.32 15.69 -3.89
N ILE A 129 -3.60 16.68 -4.42
CA ILE A 129 -2.67 17.48 -3.61
C ILE A 129 -3.43 18.21 -2.50
N ARG A 130 -4.57 18.81 -2.81
CA ARG A 130 -5.43 19.46 -1.80
C ARG A 130 -5.97 18.48 -0.76
N GLN A 131 -6.26 17.25 -1.13
CA GLN A 131 -6.75 16.24 -0.20
C GLN A 131 -5.64 15.69 0.71
N VAL A 132 -4.43 15.50 0.19
CA VAL A 132 -3.30 14.91 0.94
C VAL A 132 -2.57 15.94 1.79
N TYR A 133 -2.36 17.14 1.24
CA TYR A 133 -1.55 18.19 1.84
C TYR A 133 -2.38 19.40 2.31
N GLU A 134 -3.71 19.32 2.23
CA GLU A 134 -4.64 20.39 2.64
C GLU A 134 -4.37 21.75 1.98
N THR A 135 -3.57 21.77 0.90
CA THR A 135 -3.09 22.97 0.23
C THR A 135 -3.56 22.98 -1.22
N ASP A 136 -4.17 24.07 -1.68
CA ASP A 136 -4.59 24.21 -3.08
C ASP A 136 -3.42 24.74 -3.94
N PRO A 137 -2.85 23.91 -4.84
CA PRO A 137 -1.70 24.31 -5.65
C PRO A 137 -2.04 25.34 -6.74
N LEU A 138 -3.33 25.65 -6.95
CA LEU A 138 -3.78 26.66 -7.91
C LEU A 138 -4.08 28.01 -7.27
N ILE A 139 -3.73 28.22 -5.99
CA ILE A 139 -3.82 29.51 -5.31
C ILE A 139 -2.41 30.06 -5.08
N CYS A 140 -2.17 31.30 -5.50
CA CYS A 140 -0.89 31.94 -5.27
C CYS A 140 -0.67 32.23 -3.78
N ALA A 141 0.43 31.74 -3.20
CA ALA A 141 0.76 31.97 -1.78
C ALA A 141 1.01 33.44 -1.41
N LYS A 142 1.32 34.32 -2.39
CA LYS A 142 1.62 35.74 -2.14
C LYS A 142 0.40 36.66 -2.26
N CYS A 143 -0.44 36.44 -3.27
CA CYS A 143 -1.55 37.32 -3.60
C CYS A 143 -2.94 36.66 -3.56
N GLN A 144 -3.01 35.36 -3.23
CA GLN A 144 -4.26 34.57 -3.12
C GLN A 144 -5.11 34.50 -4.40
N GLY A 145 -4.58 34.95 -5.54
CA GLY A 145 -5.25 34.84 -6.84
C GLY A 145 -5.22 33.42 -7.41
N GLU A 146 -6.19 33.13 -8.29
CA GLU A 146 -6.26 31.87 -9.03
C GLU A 146 -5.15 31.78 -10.09
N MET A 147 -4.36 30.71 -10.03
CA MET A 147 -3.30 30.39 -10.99
C MET A 147 -3.82 29.46 -12.09
N ARG A 148 -3.26 29.58 -13.30
CA ARG A 148 -3.59 28.71 -14.44
C ARG A 148 -2.34 27.98 -14.93
N ILE A 149 -2.50 26.70 -15.26
CA ILE A 149 -1.43 25.89 -15.85
C ILE A 149 -1.18 26.37 -17.29
N ILE A 150 0.03 26.84 -17.57
CA ILE A 150 0.43 27.30 -18.90
C ILE A 150 0.94 26.13 -19.76
N SER A 151 1.82 25.31 -19.21
CA SER A 151 2.39 24.14 -19.88
C SER A 151 2.86 23.09 -18.87
N PHE A 152 3.07 21.86 -19.35
CA PHE A 152 3.78 20.81 -18.62
C PHE A 152 5.18 20.67 -19.23
N ILE A 153 6.19 20.55 -18.37
CA ILE A 153 7.59 20.38 -18.77
C ILE A 153 8.04 19.04 -18.19
N ASP A 154 8.40 18.10 -19.06
CA ASP A 154 8.77 16.72 -18.70
C ASP A 154 10.25 16.41 -18.98
N GLN A 155 10.93 17.25 -19.77
CA GLN A 155 12.34 17.04 -20.11
C GLN A 155 13.26 17.41 -18.94
N PRO A 156 14.07 16.46 -18.42
CA PRO A 156 14.88 16.66 -17.21
C PRO A 156 15.92 17.77 -17.37
N GLU A 157 16.51 17.90 -18.57
CA GLU A 157 17.50 18.95 -18.85
C GLU A 157 16.89 20.36 -18.83
N VAL A 158 15.65 20.49 -19.29
CA VAL A 158 14.91 21.76 -19.28
C VAL A 158 14.51 22.12 -17.85
N ILE A 159 14.01 21.14 -17.09
CA ILE A 159 13.67 21.29 -15.68
C ILE A 159 14.90 21.77 -14.89
N LYS A 160 16.06 21.11 -15.08
CA LYS A 160 17.33 21.47 -14.44
C LYS A 160 17.73 22.92 -14.74
N LYS A 161 17.72 23.32 -16.02
CA LYS A 161 18.06 24.70 -16.42
C LYS A 161 17.13 25.74 -15.77
N ILE A 162 15.82 25.48 -15.73
CA ILE A 162 14.84 26.38 -15.12
C ILE A 162 15.08 26.50 -13.62
N LEU A 163 15.23 25.37 -12.92
CA LEU A 163 15.45 25.35 -11.48
C LEU A 163 16.77 26.01 -11.08
N GLN A 164 17.84 25.81 -11.86
CA GLN A 164 19.12 26.50 -11.66
C GLN A 164 18.99 28.01 -11.82
N HIS A 165 18.29 28.48 -12.87
CA HIS A 165 18.03 29.91 -13.06
C HIS A 165 17.21 30.52 -11.91
N LEU A 166 16.28 29.75 -11.33
CA LEU A 166 15.49 30.18 -10.17
C LEU A 166 16.21 30.01 -8.82
N SER A 167 17.44 29.48 -8.81
CA SER A 167 18.17 29.11 -7.58
C SER A 167 17.41 28.11 -6.69
N LEU A 168 16.59 27.25 -7.29
CA LEU A 168 15.78 26.21 -6.63
C LEU A 168 16.30 24.79 -6.89
N TRP A 169 17.44 24.66 -7.57
CA TRP A 169 18.04 23.36 -7.83
C TRP A 169 18.79 22.87 -6.58
N GLU A 170 18.17 21.94 -5.85
CA GLU A 170 18.85 21.15 -4.83
C GLU A 170 19.36 19.87 -5.48
N GLU A 171 20.65 19.56 -5.29
CA GLU A 171 21.15 18.22 -5.58
C GLU A 171 20.37 17.25 -4.71
N SER A 172 19.60 16.37 -5.35
CA SER A 172 18.85 15.30 -4.69
C SER A 172 19.76 14.63 -3.69
N GLN A 173 19.56 14.90 -2.40
CA GLN A 173 20.07 14.02 -1.36
C GLN A 173 19.38 12.69 -1.65
N ALA A 174 20.15 11.74 -2.17
CA ALA A 174 19.69 10.37 -2.24
C ALA A 174 19.09 10.05 -0.86
N PRO A 175 17.96 9.33 -0.78
CA PRO A 175 17.47 8.87 0.51
C PRO A 175 18.66 8.25 1.25
N PRO A 176 18.84 8.54 2.55
CA PRO A 176 20.00 8.06 3.29
C PRO A 176 20.19 6.58 2.99
N GLU A 177 21.45 6.18 2.75
CA GLU A 177 21.80 4.78 2.49
C GLU A 177 21.01 3.89 3.44
N SER A 178 20.33 2.88 2.89
CA SER A 178 19.53 1.93 3.64
C SER A 178 20.28 1.54 4.91
N GLU A 179 19.66 1.75 6.07
CA GLU A 179 20.24 1.43 7.37
C GLU A 179 20.90 0.05 7.30
N PRO A 180 22.08 -0.13 7.92
CA PRO A 180 22.75 -1.42 7.95
C PRO A 180 21.76 -2.48 8.44
N PRO A 181 21.87 -3.74 7.96
CA PRO A 181 20.95 -4.80 8.32
C PRO A 181 20.77 -4.81 9.84
N ILE A 182 19.52 -4.62 10.26
CA ILE A 182 19.11 -4.61 11.66
C ILE A 182 19.74 -5.84 12.31
N GLN A 183 20.58 -5.62 13.33
CA GLN A 183 21.14 -6.72 14.11
C GLN A 183 19.97 -7.60 14.57
N GLU A 184 20.02 -8.89 14.26
CA GLU A 184 18.97 -9.84 14.64
C GLU A 184 18.73 -9.72 16.14
N ILE A 185 17.63 -9.07 16.52
CA ILE A 185 17.11 -9.13 17.87
C ILE A 185 16.81 -10.63 18.06
N THR A 186 17.54 -11.28 18.96
CA THR A 186 17.37 -12.70 19.26
C THR A 186 15.94 -12.92 19.74
N PHE A 187 15.06 -13.28 18.81
CA PHE A 187 13.67 -13.57 19.05
C PHE A 187 13.61 -14.93 19.73
N ASP A 188 13.08 -14.99 20.95
CA ASP A 188 12.74 -16.26 21.57
C ASP A 188 11.53 -16.85 20.82
N PRO A 189 11.69 -17.97 20.08
CA PRO A 189 10.63 -18.56 19.28
C PRO A 189 9.40 -18.99 20.08
N SER A 190 9.53 -19.12 21.41
CA SER A 190 8.43 -19.52 22.29
C SER A 190 7.26 -18.52 22.28
N TYR A 191 7.52 -17.26 21.94
CA TYR A 191 6.52 -16.20 21.87
C TYR A 191 5.61 -16.29 20.63
N SER A 192 6.13 -16.79 19.50
CA SER A 192 5.36 -16.93 18.24
C SER A 192 4.18 -17.91 18.34
N GLN A 193 4.23 -18.84 19.29
CA GLN A 193 3.21 -19.88 19.46
C GLN A 193 2.04 -19.43 20.35
N LEU A 194 2.09 -18.23 20.92
CA LEU A 194 1.14 -17.76 21.92
C LEU A 194 0.08 -16.76 21.39
N ILE A 195 0.26 -16.27 20.16
CA ILE A 195 -0.65 -15.37 19.44
C ILE A 195 -1.37 -16.16 18.34
#